data_AF-A0A7T6XKX9-F1
#
_entry.id   AF-A0A7T6XKX9-F1
#
_cell.length_a   1.000
_cell.length_b   1.000
_cell.length_c   1.000
_cell.angle_alpha   90.00
_cell.angle_beta   90.00
_cell.angle_gamma   90.00
#
_symmetry.space_group_name_H-M   'P 1'
#
loop_
_entity.id
_entity.type
_entity.pdbx_description
1 polymer ?
#
loop_
_entity_poly.entity_id
_entity_poly.type
_entity_poly.pdbx_seq_one_letter_code
_entity_poly.pdbx_strand_id
1 'polypeptide(L)'
;MPADVNDNDITKEGISQPSSKPTQMSVMMFKVRLFRISTQICHHISSPSRLEAESLDKFDAIIAEEQQRWDSTYLVDGAPNILDSSYAYWCILQAYAHQLYLLLHRPFRHSQSPCFLATSRERCIASSAALIGIHRQIYEIPILRPYLWLLRGVTSLKVLHAAVALNSCLLDMRSPFESGSYREELTKLVLRMKSLSRRSAICLKAYRILLQLQPQFSAENQPLSNSGTPFESTIEDWTDMREWFGADLFNWNLDSIGSLSAG
;
A
#
# COMPACT_ATOMS: atom_id res chain seq x y z
N MET A 1 4.54 -25.51 10.50
CA MET A 1 3.56 -24.51 10.03
C MET A 1 2.25 -25.23 9.73
N PRO A 2 1.08 -24.62 9.96
CA PRO A 2 -0.21 -25.22 9.61
C PRO A 2 -0.24 -25.56 8.10
N ALA A 3 -0.99 -26.61 7.75
CA ALA A 3 -1.14 -27.05 6.36
C ALA A 3 -1.99 -26.05 5.58
N ASP A 4 -1.61 -25.77 4.33
CA ASP A 4 -2.30 -24.80 3.46
C ASP A 4 -3.57 -25.40 2.84
N VAL A 5 -4.59 -25.59 3.67
CA VAL A 5 -5.89 -26.19 3.30
C VAL A 5 -7.04 -25.44 3.95
N ASN A 6 -8.23 -25.45 3.33
CA ASN A 6 -9.42 -24.91 3.98
C ASN A 6 -9.92 -25.91 5.04
N ASP A 7 -10.60 -25.41 6.07
CA ASP A 7 -11.18 -26.27 7.12
C ASP A 7 -12.16 -27.30 6.55
N ASN A 8 -12.85 -26.96 5.46
CA ASN A 8 -13.77 -27.86 4.74
C ASN A 8 -13.05 -29.02 4.04
N ASP A 9 -11.75 -28.89 3.77
CA ASP A 9 -10.93 -29.89 3.09
C ASP A 9 -10.31 -30.90 4.08
N ILE A 10 -10.49 -30.67 5.39
CA ILE A 10 -10.03 -31.52 6.49
C ILE A 10 -11.15 -32.51 6.84
N THR A 11 -10.98 -33.77 6.48
CA THR A 11 -11.92 -34.84 6.81
C THR A 11 -11.35 -35.78 7.88
N LYS A 12 -12.18 -36.67 8.42
CA LYS A 12 -11.73 -37.72 9.36
C LYS A 12 -10.72 -38.69 8.74
N GLU A 13 -10.62 -38.72 7.41
CA GLU A 13 -9.77 -39.62 6.63
C GLU A 13 -8.42 -38.96 6.25
N GLY A 14 -8.25 -37.66 6.52
CA GLY A 14 -7.03 -36.92 6.26
C GLY A 14 -7.29 -35.56 5.59
N ILE A 15 -6.22 -34.98 5.06
CA ILE A 15 -6.27 -33.71 4.34
C ILE A 15 -6.43 -34.03 2.84
N SER A 16 -7.48 -33.50 2.21
CA SER A 16 -7.71 -33.63 0.76
C SER A 16 -6.58 -33.00 -0.05
N GLN A 17 -6.41 -33.37 -1.33
CA GLN A 17 -5.37 -32.76 -2.18
C GLN A 17 -5.45 -31.22 -2.14
N PRO A 18 -4.31 -30.51 -2.08
CA PRO A 18 -4.31 -29.06 -2.02
C PRO A 18 -5.05 -28.49 -3.23
N SER A 19 -6.02 -27.62 -2.97
CA SER A 19 -6.73 -26.86 -4.00
C SER A 19 -5.72 -26.04 -4.82
N SER A 20 -5.93 -25.95 -6.14
CA SER A 20 -5.17 -25.04 -7.01
C SER A 20 -5.53 -23.56 -6.81
N LYS A 21 -6.49 -23.26 -5.93
CA LYS A 21 -6.95 -21.92 -5.60
C LYS A 21 -6.44 -21.49 -4.21
N PRO A 22 -6.23 -20.18 -3.98
CA PRO A 22 -5.88 -19.67 -2.66
C PRO A 22 -6.86 -20.14 -1.60
N THR A 23 -6.35 -20.74 -0.52
CA THR A 23 -7.16 -21.16 0.62
C THR A 23 -7.25 -20.02 1.65
N GLN A 24 -8.17 -20.12 2.60
CA GLN A 24 -8.19 -19.20 3.75
C GLN A 24 -6.86 -19.26 4.53
N MET A 25 -6.22 -20.43 4.58
CA MET A 25 -4.92 -20.60 5.22
C MET A 25 -3.79 -19.93 4.44
N SER A 26 -3.81 -19.95 3.09
CA SER A 26 -2.85 -19.23 2.26
C SER A 26 -2.87 -17.73 2.58
N VAL A 27 -4.08 -17.15 2.66
CA VAL A 27 -4.29 -15.74 3.03
C VAL A 27 -3.70 -15.45 4.41
N MET A 28 -4.00 -16.31 5.40
CA MET A 28 -3.49 -16.14 6.77
C MET A 28 -1.96 -16.21 6.83
N MET A 29 -1.37 -17.16 6.12
CA MET A 29 0.08 -17.35 6.08
C MET A 29 0.80 -16.17 5.45
N PHE A 30 0.27 -15.60 4.35
CA PHE A 30 0.80 -14.37 3.76
C PHE A 30 0.68 -13.18 4.71
N LYS A 31 -0.45 -13.04 5.43
CA LYS A 31 -0.61 -11.98 6.43
C LYS A 31 0.43 -12.11 7.56
N VAL A 32 0.67 -13.31 8.07
CA VAL A 32 1.69 -13.55 9.11
C VAL A 32 3.09 -13.19 8.62
N ARG A 33 3.45 -13.61 7.39
CA ARG A 33 4.75 -13.27 6.79
C ARG A 33 4.90 -11.77 6.60
N LEU A 34 3.88 -11.10 6.08
CA LEU A 34 3.84 -9.66 5.90
C LEU A 34 3.98 -8.91 7.23
N PHE A 35 3.29 -9.37 8.28
CA PHE A 35 3.43 -8.79 9.62
C PHE A 35 4.86 -8.93 10.17
N ARG A 36 5.49 -10.09 9.96
CA ARG A 36 6.88 -10.33 10.35
C ARG A 36 7.85 -9.41 9.62
N ILE A 37 7.72 -9.28 8.29
CA ILE A 37 8.55 -8.38 7.47
C ILE A 37 8.34 -6.94 7.91
N SER A 38 7.08 -6.52 8.10
CA SER A 38 6.75 -5.19 8.58
C SER A 38 7.43 -4.90 9.91
N THR A 39 7.35 -5.81 10.88
CA THR A 39 7.99 -5.65 12.19
C THR A 39 9.51 -5.52 12.09
N GLN A 40 10.14 -6.32 11.23
CA GLN A 40 11.59 -6.25 10.99
C GLN A 40 12.01 -4.91 10.36
N ILE A 41 11.26 -4.43 9.37
CA ILE A 41 11.49 -3.13 8.75
C ILE A 41 11.27 -2.01 9.76
N CYS A 42 10.18 -2.06 10.53
CA CYS A 42 9.89 -1.06 11.56
C CYS A 42 11.04 -0.94 12.57
N HIS A 43 11.57 -2.09 13.01
CA HIS A 43 12.71 -2.13 13.91
C HIS A 43 13.97 -1.56 13.27
N HIS A 44 14.25 -1.94 12.01
CA HIS A 44 15.41 -1.44 11.26
C HIS A 44 15.36 0.07 11.05
N ILE A 45 14.24 0.63 10.59
CA ILE A 45 14.17 2.08 10.31
C ILE A 45 14.15 2.94 11.58
N SER A 46 13.84 2.32 12.74
CA SER A 46 13.96 2.96 14.06
C SER A 46 15.37 2.85 14.65
N SER A 47 16.23 2.01 14.09
CA SER A 47 17.59 1.75 14.55
C SER A 47 18.58 2.80 14.01
N PRO A 48 19.72 3.04 14.69
CA PRO A 48 20.84 3.80 14.12
C PRO A 48 21.34 3.27 12.76
N SER A 49 21.14 1.98 12.49
CA SER A 49 21.50 1.31 11.23
C SER A 49 20.57 1.59 10.05
N ARG A 50 19.53 2.43 10.20
CA ARG A 50 18.52 2.71 9.15
C ARG A 50 19.05 3.23 7.81
N LEU A 51 20.32 3.65 7.75
CA LEU A 51 20.96 4.19 6.55
C LEU A 51 21.89 3.17 5.86
N GLU A 52 21.91 1.92 6.31
CA GLU A 52 22.72 0.86 5.73
C GLU A 52 22.13 0.35 4.40
N ALA A 53 22.90 0.50 3.32
CA ALA A 53 22.50 0.06 1.98
C ALA A 53 22.33 -1.47 1.86
N GLU A 54 23.13 -2.27 2.58
CA GLU A 54 23.00 -3.74 2.56
C GLU A 54 21.64 -4.19 3.14
N SER A 55 21.21 -3.53 4.22
CA SER A 55 19.90 -3.78 4.82
C SER A 55 18.75 -3.37 3.89
N LEU A 56 18.89 -2.25 3.17
CA LEU A 56 17.96 -1.81 2.13
C LEU A 56 17.76 -2.90 1.06
N ASP A 57 18.85 -3.34 0.43
CA ASP A 57 18.81 -4.35 -0.65
C ASP A 57 18.21 -5.68 -0.17
N LYS A 58 18.55 -6.09 1.05
CA LYS A 58 18.00 -7.31 1.67
C LYS A 58 16.49 -7.23 1.85
N PHE A 59 15.98 -6.13 2.42
CA PHE A 59 14.54 -5.98 2.59
C PHE A 59 13.82 -5.83 1.25
N ASP A 60 14.46 -5.20 0.27
CA ASP A 60 13.96 -5.09 -1.09
C ASP A 60 13.71 -6.47 -1.72
N ALA A 61 14.70 -7.36 -1.63
CA ALA A 61 14.62 -8.73 -2.11
C ALA A 61 13.52 -9.53 -1.39
N ILE A 62 13.41 -9.38 -0.06
CA ILE A 62 12.39 -10.08 0.74
C ILE A 62 10.97 -9.64 0.34
N ILE A 63 10.73 -8.34 0.16
CA ILE A 63 9.42 -7.84 -0.27
C ILE A 63 9.10 -8.33 -1.69
N ALA A 64 10.08 -8.29 -2.60
CA ALA A 64 9.89 -8.73 -3.98
C ALA A 64 9.56 -10.22 -4.07
N GLU A 65 10.23 -11.06 -3.27
CA GLU A 65 9.96 -12.50 -3.19
C GLU A 65 8.53 -12.78 -2.70
N GLU A 66 8.06 -12.05 -1.69
CA GLU A 66 6.67 -12.19 -1.23
C GLU A 66 5.65 -11.72 -2.28
N GLN A 67 5.90 -10.60 -2.96
CA GLN A 67 5.03 -10.15 -4.06
C GLN A 67 4.93 -11.20 -5.15
N GLN A 68 6.05 -11.80 -5.55
CA GLN A 68 6.08 -12.88 -6.55
C GLN A 68 5.29 -14.11 -6.11
N ARG A 69 5.36 -14.48 -4.81
CA ARG A 69 4.56 -15.58 -4.26
C ARG A 69 3.07 -15.27 -4.31
N TRP A 70 2.67 -14.03 -4.02
CA TRP A 70 1.26 -13.63 -4.10
C TRP A 70 0.78 -13.60 -5.54
N ASP A 71 1.58 -13.06 -6.46
CA ASP A 71 1.26 -13.04 -7.89
C ASP A 71 1.04 -14.46 -8.42
N SER A 72 1.93 -15.39 -8.07
CA SER A 72 1.82 -16.81 -8.46
C SER A 72 0.61 -17.51 -7.85
N THR A 73 0.08 -16.99 -6.74
CA THR A 73 -1.03 -17.60 -6.00
C THR A 73 -2.38 -17.06 -6.47
N TYR A 74 -2.48 -15.75 -6.69
CA TYR A 74 -3.75 -15.05 -6.93
C TYR A 74 -3.97 -14.62 -8.40
N LEU A 75 -2.91 -14.53 -9.22
CA LEU A 75 -3.05 -14.15 -10.62
C LEU A 75 -3.06 -15.38 -11.53
N VAL A 76 -3.87 -15.32 -12.57
CA VAL A 76 -3.91 -16.33 -13.64
C VAL A 76 -3.28 -15.69 -14.87
N ASP A 77 -2.18 -16.27 -15.35
CA ASP A 77 -1.38 -15.73 -16.46
C ASP A 77 -0.95 -14.26 -16.25
N GLY A 78 -0.67 -13.88 -15.00
CA GLY A 78 -0.27 -12.52 -14.63
C GLY A 78 -1.42 -11.51 -14.59
N ALA A 79 -2.66 -11.95 -14.79
CA ALA A 79 -3.85 -11.11 -14.73
C ALA A 79 -4.77 -11.48 -13.54
N PRO A 80 -5.48 -10.50 -12.97
CA PRO A 80 -6.54 -10.76 -12.00
C PRO A 80 -7.62 -11.68 -12.57
N ASN A 81 -8.00 -12.71 -11.81
CA ASN A 81 -9.21 -13.46 -12.15
C ASN A 81 -10.45 -12.64 -11.78
N ILE A 82 -11.09 -12.02 -12.77
CA ILE A 82 -12.25 -11.13 -12.61
C ILE A 82 -13.50 -11.88 -12.11
N LEU A 83 -13.45 -13.22 -12.02
CA LEU A 83 -14.53 -14.05 -11.46
C LEU A 83 -14.30 -14.41 -9.99
N ASP A 84 -13.14 -14.07 -9.42
CA ASP A 84 -12.76 -14.49 -8.07
C ASP A 84 -12.55 -13.28 -7.14
N SER A 85 -13.27 -13.33 -6.02
CA SER A 85 -13.11 -12.39 -4.90
C SER A 85 -11.70 -12.41 -4.28
N SER A 86 -10.92 -13.46 -4.54
CA SER A 86 -9.52 -13.58 -4.09
C SER A 86 -8.62 -12.46 -4.57
N TYR A 87 -8.99 -11.78 -5.68
CA TYR A 87 -8.29 -10.59 -6.16
C TYR A 87 -8.25 -9.46 -5.14
N ALA A 88 -9.28 -9.33 -4.28
CA ALA A 88 -9.27 -8.33 -3.22
C ALA A 88 -8.14 -8.58 -2.20
N TYR A 89 -7.85 -9.85 -1.89
CA TYR A 89 -6.74 -10.21 -0.99
C TYR A 89 -5.40 -9.89 -1.61
N TRP A 90 -5.24 -10.14 -2.92
CA TRP A 90 -4.05 -9.70 -3.66
C TRP A 90 -3.87 -8.18 -3.59
N CYS A 91 -4.92 -7.39 -3.86
CA CYS A 91 -4.87 -5.93 -3.74
C CYS A 91 -4.45 -5.47 -2.33
N ILE A 92 -4.95 -6.12 -1.28
CA ILE A 92 -4.57 -5.82 0.10
C ILE A 92 -3.07 -6.08 0.29
N LEU A 93 -2.59 -7.29 -0.03
CA LEU A 93 -1.19 -7.67 0.17
C LEU A 93 -0.24 -6.75 -0.60
N GLN A 94 -0.55 -6.47 -1.86
CA GLN A 94 0.21 -5.55 -2.70
C GLN A 94 0.22 -4.13 -2.13
N ALA A 95 -0.91 -3.64 -1.60
CA ALA A 95 -0.97 -2.32 -0.98
C ALA A 95 -0.04 -2.22 0.24
N TYR A 96 0.11 -3.30 1.01
CA TYR A 96 1.06 -3.34 2.11
C TYR A 96 2.51 -3.40 1.63
N ALA A 97 2.85 -4.20 0.61
CA ALA A 97 4.22 -4.25 0.08
C ALA A 97 4.68 -2.89 -0.44
N HIS A 98 3.85 -2.20 -1.25
CA HIS A 98 4.19 -0.86 -1.73
C HIS A 98 4.34 0.13 -0.59
N GLN A 99 3.52 0.04 0.46
CA GLN A 99 3.70 0.87 1.65
C GLN A 99 5.05 0.59 2.35
N LEU A 100 5.49 -0.66 2.41
CA LEU A 100 6.79 -1.02 3.00
C LEU A 100 7.95 -0.45 2.18
N TYR A 101 7.89 -0.51 0.85
CA TYR A 101 8.88 0.17 0.01
C TYR A 101 8.94 1.67 0.29
N LEU A 102 7.78 2.35 0.41
CA LEU A 102 7.78 3.79 0.70
C LEU A 102 8.42 4.13 2.04
N LEU A 103 8.23 3.28 3.07
CA LEU A 103 8.87 3.45 4.37
C LEU A 103 10.39 3.20 4.29
N LEU A 104 10.78 2.11 3.64
CA LEU A 104 12.16 1.66 3.55
C LEU A 104 13.04 2.64 2.75
N HIS A 105 12.53 3.16 1.63
CA HIS A 105 13.29 4.06 0.74
C HIS A 105 13.23 5.54 1.15
N ARG A 106 12.41 5.90 2.16
CA ARG A 106 12.23 7.29 2.62
C ARG A 106 13.53 8.08 2.83
N PRO A 107 14.56 7.58 3.55
CA PRO A 107 15.76 8.38 3.82
C PRO A 107 16.67 8.58 2.59
N PHE A 108 16.48 7.77 1.54
CA PHE A 108 17.38 7.73 0.38
C PHE A 108 16.81 8.45 -0.86
N ARG A 109 15.55 8.93 -0.85
CA ARG A 109 14.86 9.40 -2.08
C ARG A 109 15.15 10.85 -2.50
N HIS A 110 15.52 11.72 -1.56
CA HIS A 110 15.69 13.16 -1.80
C HIS A 110 17.11 13.51 -2.27
N SER A 111 17.24 14.35 -3.31
CA SER A 111 18.51 14.75 -3.93
C SER A 111 19.43 15.51 -2.98
N GLN A 112 18.84 16.16 -1.98
CA GLN A 112 19.54 16.92 -0.95
C GLN A 112 20.01 16.04 0.23
N SER A 113 19.60 14.76 0.27
CA SER A 113 20.02 13.83 1.31
C SER A 113 21.47 13.39 1.08
N PRO A 114 22.31 13.32 2.13
CA PRO A 114 23.68 12.78 2.00
C PRO A 114 23.69 11.29 1.61
N CYS A 115 22.57 10.58 1.82
CA CYS A 115 22.39 9.18 1.45
C CYS A 115 21.52 9.03 0.20
N PHE A 116 21.48 10.01 -0.69
CA PHE A 116 20.63 9.95 -1.88
C PHE A 116 20.97 8.74 -2.78
N LEU A 117 19.94 7.99 -3.16
CA LEU A 117 19.99 6.89 -4.12
C LEU A 117 18.91 7.10 -5.19
N ALA A 118 19.30 7.22 -6.46
CA ALA A 118 18.38 7.38 -7.57
C ALA A 118 17.38 6.21 -7.68
N THR A 119 17.87 4.99 -7.47
CA THR A 119 17.07 3.75 -7.44
C THR A 119 15.99 3.78 -6.36
N SER A 120 16.28 4.36 -5.19
CA SER A 120 15.29 4.54 -4.12
C SER A 120 14.19 5.51 -4.51
N ARG A 121 14.52 6.59 -5.22
CA ARG A 121 13.52 7.51 -5.76
C ARG A 121 12.62 6.83 -6.79
N GLU A 122 13.22 6.11 -7.74
CA GLU A 122 12.49 5.34 -8.74
C GLU A 122 11.54 4.33 -8.09
N ARG A 123 11.99 3.63 -7.05
CA ARG A 123 11.15 2.69 -6.30
C ARG A 123 10.03 3.39 -5.55
N CYS A 124 10.27 4.58 -4.96
CA CYS A 124 9.20 5.37 -4.35
C CYS A 124 8.15 5.81 -5.37
N ILE A 125 8.55 6.24 -6.57
CA ILE A 125 7.62 6.62 -7.65
C ILE A 125 6.79 5.42 -8.09
N ALA A 126 7.47 4.31 -8.42
CA ALA A 126 6.81 3.09 -8.87
C ALA A 126 5.82 2.55 -7.81
N SER A 127 6.23 2.49 -6.54
CA SER A 127 5.39 2.02 -5.45
C SER A 127 4.22 2.96 -5.17
N SER A 128 4.43 4.27 -5.26
CA SER A 128 3.36 5.24 -5.08
C SER A 128 2.31 5.13 -6.19
N ALA A 129 2.76 5.02 -7.44
CA ALA A 129 1.89 4.85 -8.60
C ALA A 129 1.07 3.56 -8.52
N ALA A 130 1.72 2.44 -8.16
CA ALA A 130 1.05 1.17 -7.96
C ALA A 130 0.00 1.22 -6.84
N LEU A 131 0.32 1.88 -5.71
CA LEU A 131 -0.61 2.01 -4.58
C LEU A 131 -1.83 2.90 -4.92
N ILE A 132 -1.63 3.98 -5.67
CA ILE A 132 -2.71 4.80 -6.22
C ILE A 132 -3.55 3.97 -7.21
N GLY A 133 -2.90 3.15 -8.04
CA GLY A 133 -3.55 2.21 -8.95
C GLY A 133 -4.42 1.18 -8.24
N ILE A 134 -3.93 0.56 -7.16
CA ILE A 134 -4.70 -0.39 -6.34
C ILE A 134 -5.90 0.31 -5.69
N HIS A 135 -5.71 1.51 -5.14
CA HIS A 135 -6.81 2.30 -4.61
C HIS A 135 -7.89 2.57 -5.69
N ARG A 136 -7.46 2.93 -6.90
CA ARG A 136 -8.35 3.11 -8.06
C ARG A 136 -9.10 1.82 -8.40
N GLN A 137 -8.41 0.68 -8.47
CA GLN A 137 -9.00 -0.62 -8.77
C GLN A 137 -10.11 -0.98 -7.76
N ILE A 138 -9.86 -0.86 -6.46
CA ILE A 138 -10.87 -1.14 -5.42
C ILE A 138 -12.06 -0.17 -5.54
N TYR A 139 -11.81 1.09 -5.93
CA TYR A 139 -12.85 2.11 -6.07
C TYR A 139 -13.76 1.88 -7.28
N GLU A 140 -13.18 1.46 -8.41
CA GLU A 140 -13.85 1.48 -9.72
C GLU A 140 -14.35 0.09 -10.17
N ILE A 141 -13.66 -0.99 -9.79
CA ILE A 141 -13.98 -2.32 -10.31
C ILE A 141 -15.21 -2.90 -9.59
N PRO A 142 -16.27 -3.31 -10.33
CA PRO A 142 -17.51 -3.81 -9.75
C PRO A 142 -17.35 -5.03 -8.81
N ILE A 143 -16.47 -5.99 -9.13
CA ILE A 143 -16.26 -7.18 -8.27
C ILE A 143 -15.64 -6.81 -6.91
N LEU A 144 -14.94 -5.67 -6.83
CA LEU A 144 -14.33 -5.20 -5.58
C LEU A 144 -15.26 -4.34 -4.73
N ARG A 145 -16.52 -4.10 -5.17
CA ARG A 145 -17.51 -3.31 -4.41
C ARG A 145 -17.73 -3.80 -2.98
N PRO A 146 -17.80 -5.12 -2.68
CA PRO A 146 -17.91 -5.60 -1.30
C PRO A 146 -16.73 -5.18 -0.41
N TYR A 147 -15.59 -4.82 -1.01
CA TYR A 147 -14.35 -4.44 -0.33
C TYR A 147 -14.14 -2.92 -0.26
N LEU A 148 -15.11 -2.09 -0.65
CA LEU A 148 -15.01 -0.62 -0.56
C LEU A 148 -14.80 -0.12 0.88
N TRP A 149 -15.12 -0.92 1.88
CA TRP A 149 -14.85 -0.59 3.28
C TRP A 149 -13.33 -0.45 3.53
N LEU A 150 -12.47 -1.15 2.79
CA LEU A 150 -11.00 -1.01 2.86
C LEU A 150 -10.57 0.43 2.56
N LEU A 151 -11.23 1.06 1.59
CA LEU A 151 -10.96 2.45 1.22
C LEU A 151 -11.41 3.43 2.30
N ARG A 152 -12.28 3.04 3.23
CA ARG A 152 -12.71 3.91 4.34
C ARG A 152 -11.74 3.90 5.52
N GLY A 153 -10.71 3.05 5.47
CA GLY A 153 -9.74 2.88 6.55
C GLY A 153 -8.30 2.91 6.04
N VAL A 154 -7.57 1.84 6.32
CA VAL A 154 -6.11 1.76 6.17
C VAL A 154 -5.63 2.03 4.76
N THR A 155 -6.34 1.55 3.74
CA THR A 155 -5.92 1.75 2.34
C THR A 155 -5.90 3.23 1.97
N SER A 156 -6.79 4.05 2.55
CA SER A 156 -6.78 5.50 2.32
C SER A 156 -5.59 6.21 2.98
N LEU A 157 -5.12 5.71 4.13
CA LEU A 157 -3.89 6.23 4.75
C LEU A 157 -2.66 5.86 3.93
N LYS A 158 -2.59 4.61 3.47
CA LYS A 158 -1.50 4.13 2.61
C LYS A 158 -1.41 4.95 1.33
N VAL A 159 -2.54 5.16 0.63
CA VAL A 159 -2.52 5.94 -0.62
C VAL A 159 -2.24 7.43 -0.38
N LEU A 160 -2.60 7.98 0.79
CA LEU A 160 -2.19 9.34 1.17
C LEU A 160 -0.66 9.42 1.29
N HIS A 161 -0.02 8.45 1.95
CA HIS A 161 1.43 8.39 2.04
C HIS A 161 2.09 8.25 0.66
N ALA A 162 1.54 7.40 -0.22
CA ALA A 162 1.97 7.34 -1.62
C ALA A 162 1.83 8.68 -2.35
N ALA A 163 0.72 9.40 -2.16
CA ALA A 163 0.52 10.68 -2.81
C ALA A 163 1.54 11.73 -2.37
N VAL A 164 1.85 11.78 -1.07
CA VAL A 164 2.87 12.65 -0.49
C VAL A 164 4.26 12.29 -1.01
N ALA A 165 4.62 11.00 -0.95
CA ALA A 165 5.92 10.52 -1.44
C ALA A 165 6.09 10.77 -2.95
N LEU A 166 5.06 10.52 -3.76
CA LEU A 166 5.07 10.80 -5.19
C LEU A 166 5.26 12.28 -5.48
N ASN A 167 4.45 13.14 -4.85
CA ASN A 167 4.55 14.58 -5.04
C ASN A 167 5.95 15.10 -4.68
N SER A 168 6.50 14.63 -3.57
CA SER A 168 7.86 14.93 -3.13
C SER A 168 8.92 14.54 -4.17
N CYS A 169 8.86 13.30 -4.67
CA CYS A 169 9.78 12.85 -5.71
C CYS A 169 9.66 13.67 -7.00
N LEU A 170 8.45 14.07 -7.39
CA LEU A 170 8.21 14.89 -8.58
C LEU A 170 8.76 16.32 -8.44
N LEU A 171 8.62 16.94 -7.26
CA LEU A 171 9.16 18.27 -6.98
C LEU A 171 10.69 18.30 -6.98
N ASP A 172 11.31 17.19 -6.57
CA ASP A 172 12.76 17.05 -6.48
C ASP A 172 13.43 16.66 -7.83
N MET A 173 12.64 16.47 -8.90
CA MET A 173 13.14 16.24 -10.25
C MET A 173 13.27 17.56 -11.02
N ARG A 174 14.49 17.86 -11.52
CA ARG A 174 14.84 19.12 -12.22
C ARG A 174 14.85 19.03 -13.76
N SER A 175 14.65 17.85 -14.34
CA SER A 175 14.81 17.50 -15.76
C SER A 175 13.43 17.29 -16.43
N PRO A 176 13.25 17.32 -17.78
CA PRO A 176 11.97 17.03 -18.44
C PRO A 176 11.54 15.57 -18.24
N PHE A 177 11.15 15.23 -17.01
CA PHE A 177 10.47 14.02 -16.66
C PHE A 177 9.00 14.21 -16.98
N GLU A 178 8.42 13.31 -17.79
CA GLU A 178 6.99 13.34 -18.11
C GLU A 178 6.17 12.99 -16.85
N SER A 179 5.97 14.00 -16.00
CA SER A 179 5.22 13.90 -14.74
C SER A 179 3.72 14.07 -14.92
N GLY A 180 3.26 14.40 -16.14
CA GLY A 180 1.87 14.75 -16.42
C GLY A 180 0.88 13.65 -16.01
N SER A 181 1.18 12.39 -16.35
CA SER A 181 0.34 11.24 -15.99
C SER A 181 0.22 11.04 -14.47
N TYR A 182 1.32 11.20 -13.73
CA TYR A 182 1.33 11.11 -12.27
C TYR A 182 0.53 12.25 -11.62
N ARG A 183 0.67 13.47 -12.13
CA ARG A 183 -0.06 14.65 -11.65
C ARG A 183 -1.56 14.54 -11.91
N GLU A 184 -1.93 13.99 -13.06
CA GLU A 184 -3.32 13.68 -13.38
C GLU A 184 -3.89 12.63 -12.40
N GLU A 185 -3.16 11.56 -12.11
CA GLU A 185 -3.60 10.55 -11.14
C GLU A 185 -3.71 11.09 -9.70
N LEU A 186 -2.82 11.99 -9.28
CA LEU A 186 -2.94 12.70 -8.00
C LEU A 186 -4.22 13.56 -7.97
N THR A 187 -4.54 14.24 -9.06
CA THR A 187 -5.78 15.04 -9.18
C THR A 187 -7.01 14.14 -9.12
N LYS A 188 -7.01 12.99 -9.80
CA LYS A 188 -8.09 11.98 -9.72
C LYS A 188 -8.21 11.40 -8.30
N LEU A 189 -7.09 11.19 -7.61
CA LEU A 189 -7.08 10.71 -6.22
C LEU A 189 -7.77 11.70 -5.28
N VAL A 190 -7.55 13.02 -5.44
CA VAL A 190 -8.25 14.06 -4.66
C VAL A 190 -9.76 13.90 -4.80
N LEU A 191 -10.27 13.68 -6.01
CA LEU A 191 -11.69 13.48 -6.28
C LEU A 191 -12.24 12.19 -5.64
N ARG A 192 -11.50 11.08 -5.73
CA ARG A 192 -11.86 9.82 -5.07
C ARG A 192 -11.89 9.96 -3.54
N MET A 193 -10.92 10.68 -2.97
CA MET A 193 -10.90 10.95 -1.52
C MET A 193 -12.07 11.83 -1.07
N LYS A 194 -12.41 12.84 -1.89
CA LYS A 194 -13.60 13.68 -1.66
C LYS A 194 -14.88 12.85 -1.60
N SER A 195 -15.07 11.91 -2.53
CA SER A 195 -16.29 11.09 -2.57
C SER A 195 -16.41 10.18 -1.34
N LEU A 196 -15.28 9.64 -0.86
CA LEU A 196 -15.21 8.79 0.32
C LEU A 196 -15.32 9.57 1.65
N SER A 197 -14.96 10.86 1.67
CA SER A 197 -14.90 11.71 2.87
C SER A 197 -16.21 11.78 3.67
N ARG A 198 -17.36 11.68 3.01
CA ARG A 198 -18.67 11.73 3.67
C ARG A 198 -18.94 10.54 4.59
N ARG A 199 -18.21 9.43 4.41
CA ARG A 199 -18.42 8.16 5.11
C ARG A 199 -17.20 7.71 5.90
N SER A 200 -16.15 8.53 5.96
CA SER A 200 -14.92 8.22 6.70
C SER A 200 -14.19 9.49 7.13
N ALA A 201 -13.95 9.62 8.44
CA ALA A 201 -13.13 10.69 9.00
C ALA A 201 -11.68 10.63 8.49
N ILE A 202 -11.16 9.43 8.24
CA ILE A 202 -9.84 9.20 7.67
C ILE A 202 -9.77 9.78 6.25
N CYS A 203 -10.75 9.44 5.39
CA CYS A 203 -10.80 9.99 4.04
C CYS A 203 -11.01 11.51 4.03
N LEU A 204 -11.78 12.05 4.97
CA LEU A 204 -11.94 13.50 5.13
C LEU A 204 -10.61 14.20 5.48
N LYS A 205 -9.83 13.61 6.40
CA LYS A 205 -8.51 14.10 6.79
C LYS A 205 -7.54 14.03 5.61
N ALA A 206 -7.47 12.88 4.94
CA ALA A 206 -6.64 12.67 3.76
C ALA A 206 -7.00 13.66 2.63
N TYR A 207 -8.29 13.85 2.35
CA TYR A 207 -8.75 14.82 1.37
C TYR A 207 -8.27 16.25 1.68
N ARG A 208 -8.37 16.69 2.94
CA ARG A 208 -7.89 18.03 3.34
C ARG A 208 -6.39 18.21 3.12
N ILE A 209 -5.60 17.19 3.43
CA ILE A 209 -4.15 17.20 3.18
C ILE A 209 -3.87 17.25 1.68
N LEU A 210 -4.54 16.42 0.88
CA LEU A 210 -4.35 16.41 -0.57
C LEU A 210 -4.77 17.74 -1.23
N LEU A 211 -5.80 18.42 -0.72
CA LEU A 211 -6.15 19.77 -1.17
C LEU A 211 -5.04 20.80 -0.93
N GLN A 212 -4.31 20.68 0.18
CA GLN A 212 -3.18 21.57 0.47
C GLN A 212 -2.00 21.32 -0.48
N LEU A 213 -1.83 20.07 -0.94
CA LEU A 213 -0.81 19.68 -1.92
C LEU A 213 -1.21 20.00 -3.36
N GLN A 214 -2.50 20.11 -3.65
CA GLN A 214 -3.03 20.26 -5.01
C GLN A 214 -2.40 21.39 -5.85
N PRO A 215 -2.08 22.59 -5.31
CA PRO A 215 -1.41 23.63 -6.08
C PRO A 215 -0.06 23.18 -6.66
N GLN A 216 0.63 22.27 -5.98
CA GLN A 216 1.94 21.73 -6.38
C GLN A 216 1.81 20.72 -7.53
N PHE A 217 0.66 20.05 -7.66
CA PHE A 217 0.40 19.10 -8.74
C PHE A 217 0.32 19.80 -10.11
N SER A 218 -0.07 21.08 -10.13
CA SER A 218 -0.21 21.86 -11.37
C SER A 218 1.00 22.75 -11.67
N ALA A 219 1.93 22.91 -10.74
CA ALA A 219 3.11 23.75 -10.91
C ALA A 219 4.14 23.07 -11.81
N GLU A 220 3.96 23.11 -13.12
CA GLU A 220 5.06 22.81 -14.06
C GLU A 220 6.12 23.92 -13.88
N ASN A 221 7.30 23.57 -13.38
CA ASN A 221 8.52 24.39 -13.39
C ASN A 221 8.67 25.51 -12.34
N GLN A 222 8.02 25.49 -11.17
CA GLN A 222 8.44 26.41 -10.10
C GLN A 222 9.62 25.84 -9.31
N PRO A 223 10.76 26.57 -9.22
CA PRO A 223 11.85 26.17 -8.33
C PRO A 223 11.35 26.23 -6.89
N LEU A 224 11.67 25.17 -6.14
CA LEU A 224 11.43 25.10 -4.70
C LEU A 224 12.03 26.36 -4.05
N SER A 225 11.18 27.30 -3.64
CA SER A 225 11.60 28.33 -2.70
C SER A 225 12.06 27.59 -1.43
N ASN A 226 13.19 28.01 -0.87
CA ASN A 226 13.94 27.38 0.25
C ASN A 226 13.16 27.23 1.58
N SER A 227 11.85 27.04 1.56
CA SER A 227 11.14 26.42 2.67
C SER A 227 11.30 24.91 2.54
N GLY A 228 12.33 24.32 3.14
CA GLY A 228 12.25 22.93 3.55
C GLY A 228 11.01 22.81 4.42
N THR A 229 9.90 22.33 3.86
CA THR A 229 8.58 22.58 4.43
C THR A 229 8.41 21.78 5.72
N PRO A 230 8.18 22.44 6.87
CA PRO A 230 7.82 21.78 8.13
C PRO A 230 6.60 20.86 7.98
N PHE A 231 5.80 21.08 6.94
CA PHE A 231 4.59 20.32 6.61
C PHE A 231 4.87 18.88 6.13
N GLU A 232 5.93 18.67 5.34
CA GLU A 232 6.29 17.34 4.87
C GLU A 232 6.86 16.51 6.01
N SER A 233 7.74 17.10 6.83
CA SER A 233 8.20 16.46 8.08
C SER A 233 7.03 16.20 9.04
N THR A 234 6.06 17.10 9.16
CA THR A 234 4.87 16.91 10.04
C THR A 234 3.95 15.78 9.54
N ILE A 235 3.73 15.66 8.22
CA ILE A 235 2.91 14.57 7.66
C ILE A 235 3.66 13.24 7.75
N GLU A 236 4.95 13.25 7.51
CA GLU A 236 5.75 12.04 7.60
C GLU A 236 5.98 11.60 9.07
N ASP A 237 6.00 12.52 10.03
CA ASP A 237 5.94 12.23 11.47
C ASP A 237 4.55 11.69 11.87
N TRP A 238 3.48 12.09 11.18
CA TRP A 238 2.15 11.47 11.32
C TRP A 238 2.06 10.06 10.74
N THR A 239 3.00 9.68 9.86
CA THR A 239 3.13 8.30 9.38
C THR A 239 3.93 7.40 10.33
N ASP A 240 4.31 7.91 11.51
CA ASP A 240 5.05 7.14 12.51
C ASP A 240 4.27 5.86 12.90
N MET A 241 4.94 4.73 12.70
CA MET A 241 4.36 3.44 12.32
C MET A 241 3.47 2.77 13.39
N ARG A 242 3.38 3.32 14.61
CA ARG A 242 2.66 2.69 15.73
C ARG A 242 1.15 2.63 15.54
N GLU A 243 0.54 3.60 14.87
CA GLU A 243 -0.91 3.61 14.63
C GLU A 243 -1.35 2.65 13.50
N TRP A 244 -0.40 2.18 12.68
CA TRP A 244 -0.68 1.48 11.42
C TRP A 244 -0.82 -0.04 11.58
N PHE A 245 -0.27 -0.58 12.68
CA PHE A 245 -0.20 -2.01 12.98
C PHE A 245 -0.94 -2.39 14.27
N GLY A 246 -1.75 -1.48 14.83
CA GLY A 246 -2.58 -1.77 16.00
C GLY A 246 -3.47 -2.98 15.76
N ALA A 247 -3.47 -3.94 16.70
CA ALA A 247 -4.25 -5.17 16.63
C ALA A 247 -5.76 -4.91 16.42
N ASP A 248 -6.26 -3.76 16.88
CA ASP A 248 -7.67 -3.35 16.76
C ASP A 248 -8.11 -3.03 15.32
N LEU A 249 -7.16 -2.77 14.42
CA LEU A 249 -7.40 -2.50 13.00
C LEU A 249 -7.53 -3.80 12.17
N PHE A 250 -7.20 -4.94 12.79
CA PHE A 250 -7.32 -6.27 12.23
C PHE A 250 -8.61 -6.99 12.66
N ASN A 251 -9.66 -6.27 13.08
CA ASN A 251 -10.97 -6.89 13.28
C ASN A 251 -11.61 -7.25 11.93
N TRP A 252 -11.08 -8.29 11.29
CA TRP A 252 -11.54 -8.89 10.04
C TRP A 252 -12.66 -9.90 10.33
N ASN A 253 -13.69 -9.50 11.07
CA ASN A 253 -14.85 -10.36 11.30
C ASN A 253 -15.62 -10.52 9.99
N LEU A 254 -15.24 -11.55 9.22
CA LEU A 254 -15.83 -11.94 7.94
C LEU A 254 -17.12 -12.75 8.12
N ASP A 255 -17.50 -13.08 9.36
CA ASP A 255 -18.63 -13.96 9.67
C ASP A 255 -20.02 -13.29 9.53
N SER A 256 -20.11 -11.99 9.20
CA SER A 256 -21.42 -11.30 9.17
C SER A 256 -22.13 -11.25 7.81
N ILE A 257 -21.60 -11.88 6.74
CA ILE A 257 -22.27 -11.90 5.42
C ILE A 257 -23.12 -13.18 5.22
N GLY A 258 -23.34 -13.98 6.28
CA GLY A 258 -24.05 -15.26 6.21
C GLY A 258 -25.43 -15.34 6.87
N SER A 259 -25.92 -14.30 7.55
CA SER A 259 -27.22 -14.36 8.27
C SER A 259 -28.21 -13.29 7.80
N LEU A 260 -28.63 -13.38 6.55
CA LEU A 260 -29.97 -12.90 6.18
C LEU A 260 -30.96 -14.02 6.50
N SER A 261 -31.60 -13.85 7.65
CA SER A 261 -32.74 -14.61 8.17
C SER A 261 -33.72 -14.94 7.05
N ALA A 262 -34.03 -16.23 6.90
CA ALA A 262 -35.35 -16.64 6.43
C ALA A 262 -36.38 -16.11 7.44
N GLY A 263 -37.38 -15.42 6.94
CA GLY A 263 -38.52 -14.87 7.66
C GLY A 263 -39.53 -14.36 6.65
#